data_AF-A0ABD6G3Q6-F1
#
_entry.id   AF-A0ABD6G3Q6-F1
#
_cell.length_a   1.000
_cell.length_b   1.000
_cell.length_c   1.000
_cell.angle_alpha   90.00
_cell.angle_beta   90.00
_cell.angle_gamma   90.00
#
_symmetry.space_group_name_H-M   'P 1'
#
loop_
_entity.id
_entity.type
_entity.pdbx_description
1 polymer ?
#
loop_
_entity_poly.entity_id
_entity_poly.type
_entity_poly.pdbx_seq_one_letter_code
_entity_poly.pdbx_strand_id
1 'polypeptide(L)'
;MKKQWAFKIFLFGFILLLAACGDTAEQLDKNDEQEGNVAEQEAPTKEADEIEDSTGSVPLNLKIAENAAFPVGTKVKIFANHMEGMKGAEGVVVAVYDTTAYEISYRPTT
;
A
#
# COMPACT_ATOMS: atom_id res chain seq x y z
N MET A 1 -47.02 -14.55 -16.28
CA MET A 1 -46.70 -13.41 -15.41
C MET A 1 -46.97 -13.78 -13.95
N LYS A 2 -46.22 -13.25 -12.96
CA LYS A 2 -46.37 -13.43 -11.49
C LYS A 2 -45.39 -14.39 -10.75
N LYS A 3 -44.08 -14.41 -11.07
CA LYS A 3 -43.05 -15.04 -10.20
C LYS A 3 -41.80 -14.20 -9.90
N GLN A 4 -41.80 -12.91 -10.23
CA GLN A 4 -40.64 -12.03 -9.98
C GLN A 4 -40.74 -11.20 -8.68
N TRP A 5 -41.83 -11.34 -7.92
CA TRP A 5 -42.04 -10.52 -6.72
C TRP A 5 -41.47 -11.12 -5.44
N ALA A 6 -41.20 -12.43 -5.41
CA ALA A 6 -40.60 -13.10 -4.26
C ALA A 6 -39.12 -12.74 -4.07
N PHE A 7 -38.39 -12.39 -5.13
CA PHE A 7 -36.95 -12.13 -5.06
C PHE A 7 -36.60 -10.71 -4.57
N LYS A 8 -37.52 -9.74 -4.68
CA LYS A 8 -37.27 -8.35 -4.25
C LYS A 8 -37.57 -8.09 -2.77
N ILE A 9 -38.32 -8.97 -2.12
CA ILE A 9 -38.62 -8.88 -0.68
C ILE A 9 -37.41 -9.32 0.17
N PHE A 10 -36.53 -10.16 -0.38
CA PHE A 10 -35.34 -10.64 0.33
C PHE A 10 -34.18 -9.62 0.38
N LEU A 11 -34.18 -8.59 -0.48
CA LEU A 11 -33.07 -7.62 -0.57
C LEU A 11 -33.26 -6.38 0.34
N PHE A 12 -34.44 -6.15 0.90
CA PHE A 12 -34.73 -4.92 1.66
C PHE A 12 -34.72 -5.10 3.19
N GLY A 13 -34.37 -6.30 3.70
CA GLY A 13 -34.50 -6.66 5.12
C GLY A 13 -33.20 -6.86 5.90
N PHE A 14 -32.02 -6.53 5.34
CA PHE A 14 -30.72 -6.85 5.97
C PHE A 14 -29.87 -5.61 6.35
N ILE A 15 -30.47 -4.43 6.52
CA ILE A 15 -29.76 -3.24 7.02
C ILE A 15 -30.54 -2.65 8.19
N LEU A 16 -30.60 -3.38 9.30
CA LEU A 16 -31.07 -2.79 10.56
C LEU A 16 -30.62 -3.60 11.77
N LEU A 17 -29.31 -3.65 12.04
CA LEU A 17 -28.77 -4.03 13.36
C LEU A 17 -27.28 -3.67 13.42
N LEU A 18 -26.96 -2.46 13.88
CA LEU A 18 -25.65 -2.09 14.48
C LEU A 18 -25.78 -0.72 15.20
N ALA A 19 -26.86 -0.52 15.96
CA ALA A 19 -27.03 0.61 16.87
C ALA A 19 -27.47 0.09 18.25
N ALA A 20 -26.48 -0.39 19.01
CA ALA A 20 -26.50 -0.69 20.44
C ALA A 20 -25.04 -1.06 20.81
N CYS A 21 -24.35 -0.57 21.82
CA CYS A 21 -24.63 0.22 23.03
C CYS A 21 -23.24 0.74 23.51
N GLY A 22 -23.09 1.98 23.96
CA GLY A 22 -22.95 2.34 25.40
C GLY A 22 -21.47 2.48 25.81
N ASP A 23 -21.00 3.35 26.70
CA ASP A 23 -21.62 4.31 27.63
C ASP A 23 -20.54 5.35 28.03
N THR A 24 -20.96 6.56 28.41
CA THR A 24 -20.06 7.62 28.92
C THR A 24 -19.91 7.47 30.43
N ALA A 25 -18.67 7.44 30.94
CA ALA A 25 -18.38 7.73 32.35
C ALA A 25 -17.02 8.40 32.50
N GLU A 26 -17.04 9.69 32.83
CA GLU A 26 -15.94 10.39 33.46
C GLU A 26 -15.62 9.76 34.84
N GLN A 27 -14.34 9.74 35.23
CA GLN A 27 -13.82 10.46 36.40
C GLN A 27 -12.38 10.02 36.72
N LEU A 28 -11.53 11.06 36.83
CA LEU A 28 -10.44 11.26 37.80
C LEU A 28 -9.42 10.14 38.04
N ASP A 29 -8.14 10.47 37.80
CA ASP A 29 -7.25 10.60 38.97
C ASP A 29 -6.21 11.71 38.78
N LYS A 30 -5.85 12.36 39.88
CA LYS A 30 -4.96 13.53 39.97
C LYS A 30 -3.52 13.10 40.23
N ASN A 31 -2.60 13.91 39.68
CA ASN A 31 -1.24 14.24 40.14
C ASN A 31 -0.28 13.10 40.53
N ASP A 32 0.87 13.06 39.86
CA ASP A 32 2.12 13.30 40.58
C ASP A 32 3.18 13.91 39.66
N GLU A 33 3.89 14.90 40.19
CA GLU A 33 5.00 15.58 39.55
C GLU A 33 6.20 14.64 39.49
N GLN A 34 6.81 14.49 38.31
CA GLN A 34 8.23 14.16 38.25
C GLN A 34 8.89 14.78 37.03
N GLU A 35 9.77 15.73 37.32
CA GLU A 35 10.71 16.34 36.39
C GLU A 35 11.53 15.27 35.66
N GLY A 36 11.54 15.36 34.33
CA GLY A 36 12.31 14.50 33.45
C GLY A 36 12.54 15.20 32.13
N ASN A 37 13.59 15.99 32.08
CA ASN A 37 14.17 16.60 30.87
C ASN A 37 14.29 15.55 29.75
N VAL A 38 13.52 15.69 28.68
CA VAL A 38 13.81 15.04 27.41
C VAL A 38 13.76 16.12 26.35
N ALA A 39 14.96 16.55 25.98
CA ALA A 39 15.26 17.34 24.81
C ALA A 39 14.42 16.86 23.63
N GLU A 40 13.82 17.83 22.95
CA GLU A 40 13.19 17.71 21.65
C GLU A 40 14.22 17.08 20.70
N GLN A 41 14.16 15.75 20.58
CA GLN A 41 14.82 15.04 19.51
C GLN A 41 13.99 15.33 18.28
N GLU A 42 14.35 16.40 17.58
CA GLU A 42 14.12 16.49 16.14
C GLU A 42 14.69 15.21 15.55
N ALA A 43 13.81 14.24 15.30
CA ALA A 43 14.15 13.09 14.49
C ALA A 43 14.62 13.67 13.16
N PRO A 44 15.87 13.39 12.72
CA PRO A 44 16.25 13.78 11.38
C PRO A 44 15.28 13.06 10.46
N THR A 45 14.42 13.82 9.81
CA THR A 45 13.74 13.41 8.59
C THR A 45 14.87 12.98 7.69
N LYS A 46 15.12 11.66 7.60
CA LYS A 46 15.92 11.12 6.52
C LYS A 46 15.16 11.52 5.28
N GLU A 47 15.63 12.60 4.67
CA GLU A 47 15.29 12.97 3.31
C GLU A 47 15.33 11.65 2.55
N ALA A 48 14.20 11.26 1.98
CA ALA A 48 14.14 10.10 1.13
C ALA A 48 15.11 10.41 0.00
N ASP A 49 16.32 9.85 0.08
CA ASP A 49 17.27 9.86 -1.03
C ASP A 49 16.45 9.52 -2.26
N GLU A 50 16.41 10.45 -3.21
CA GLU A 50 15.76 10.22 -4.49
C GLU A 50 16.34 8.92 -5.01
N ILE A 51 15.51 7.88 -5.15
CA ILE A 51 15.93 6.64 -5.78
C ILE A 51 16.24 7.03 -7.21
N GLU A 52 17.52 7.25 -7.49
CA GLU A 52 17.99 7.63 -8.81
C GLU A 52 17.63 6.46 -9.75
N ASP A 53 16.67 6.71 -10.64
CA ASP A 53 16.19 5.73 -11.59
C ASP A 53 17.29 5.50 -12.64
N SER A 54 18.19 4.57 -12.34
CA SER A 54 19.22 4.10 -13.28
C SER A 54 18.63 3.23 -14.39
N THR A 55 17.30 2.99 -14.40
CA THR A 55 16.67 2.17 -15.43
C THR A 55 16.55 2.96 -16.72
N GLY A 56 17.22 2.48 -17.77
CA GLY A 56 17.12 3.07 -19.11
C GLY A 56 15.68 3.12 -19.62
N SER A 57 15.46 3.85 -20.71
CA SER A 57 14.13 4.01 -21.30
C SER A 57 13.46 2.67 -21.64
N VAL A 58 12.15 2.58 -21.38
CA VAL A 58 11.35 1.39 -21.71
C VAL A 58 11.39 1.15 -23.24
N PRO A 59 11.75 -0.05 -23.71
CA PRO A 59 11.75 -0.38 -25.14
C PRO A 59 10.36 -0.29 -25.76
N LEU A 60 10.26 0.23 -27.00
CA LEU A 60 8.98 0.49 -27.69
C LEU A 60 8.15 -0.77 -28.02
N ASN A 61 8.76 -1.96 -28.04
CA ASN A 61 8.14 -3.18 -28.59
C ASN A 61 7.78 -4.21 -27.50
N LEU A 62 7.54 -3.79 -26.26
CA LEU A 62 7.07 -4.68 -25.20
C LEU A 62 5.56 -4.94 -25.32
N LYS A 63 5.16 -6.22 -25.24
CA LYS A 63 3.75 -6.60 -25.23
C LYS A 63 3.15 -6.24 -23.87
N ILE A 64 2.05 -5.50 -23.85
CA ILE A 64 1.28 -5.23 -22.62
C ILE A 64 0.63 -6.52 -22.13
N ALA A 65 0.68 -6.75 -20.81
CA ALA A 65 0.05 -7.91 -20.20
C ALA A 65 -1.48 -7.80 -20.23
N GLU A 66 -2.15 -8.80 -20.79
CA GLU A 66 -3.61 -8.82 -20.90
C GLU A 66 -4.30 -9.21 -19.58
N ASN A 67 -3.67 -10.08 -18.79
CA ASN A 67 -4.19 -10.60 -17.52
C ASN A 67 -3.17 -10.45 -16.40
N ALA A 68 -2.81 -9.19 -16.10
CA ALA A 68 -1.86 -8.86 -15.05
C ALA A 68 -2.40 -9.25 -13.65
N ALA A 69 -1.59 -9.96 -12.86
CA ALA A 69 -1.91 -10.26 -11.45
C ALA A 69 -2.07 -8.97 -10.61
N PHE A 70 -1.30 -7.94 -10.94
CA PHE A 70 -1.39 -6.61 -10.36
C PHE A 70 -1.61 -5.59 -11.49
N PRO A 71 -2.85 -5.13 -11.72
CA PRO A 71 -3.14 -4.15 -12.76
C PRO A 71 -2.46 -2.80 -12.51
N VAL A 72 -2.36 -1.97 -13.56
CA VAL A 72 -1.88 -0.58 -13.45
C VAL A 72 -2.72 0.20 -12.42
N GLY A 73 -2.04 1.01 -11.60
CA GLY A 73 -2.61 1.75 -10.48
C GLY A 73 -2.67 0.97 -9.16
N THR A 74 -2.37 -0.33 -9.16
CA THR A 74 -2.37 -1.14 -7.93
C THR A 74 -1.24 -0.69 -7.00
N LYS A 75 -1.56 -0.50 -5.71
CA LYS A 75 -0.57 -0.33 -4.64
C LYS A 75 -0.02 -1.70 -4.22
N VAL A 76 1.29 -1.83 -4.17
CA VAL A 76 2.00 -3.09 -3.85
C VAL A 76 3.07 -2.86 -2.80
N LYS A 77 3.49 -3.93 -2.13
CA LYS A 77 4.69 -3.97 -1.29
C LYS A 77 5.79 -4.72 -2.03
N ILE A 78 6.97 -4.11 -2.13
CA ILE A 78 8.10 -4.67 -2.86
C ILE A 78 8.92 -5.56 -1.93
N PHE A 79 9.08 -6.84 -2.26
CA PHE A 79 9.89 -7.77 -1.46
C PHE A 79 11.31 -7.98 -2.00
N ALA A 80 11.58 -7.51 -3.22
CA ALA A 80 12.90 -7.53 -3.82
C ALA A 80 13.89 -6.61 -3.08
N ASN A 81 15.18 -6.90 -3.20
CA ASN A 81 16.27 -6.22 -2.50
C ASN A 81 17.41 -5.82 -3.45
N HIS A 82 17.08 -5.31 -4.63
CA HIS A 82 18.08 -4.92 -5.64
C HIS A 82 18.95 -3.74 -5.16
N MET A 83 18.35 -2.79 -4.45
CA MET A 83 19.03 -1.62 -3.87
C MET A 83 18.56 -1.38 -2.43
N GLU A 84 19.33 -0.60 -1.67
CA GLU A 84 18.93 -0.14 -0.34
C GLU A 84 17.57 0.58 -0.39
N GLY A 85 16.76 0.42 0.65
CA GLY A 85 15.42 1.01 0.72
C GLY A 85 14.33 0.25 -0.05
N MET A 86 14.65 -0.66 -0.97
CA MET A 86 13.64 -1.34 -1.80
C MET A 86 12.79 -2.37 -1.03
N LYS A 87 13.42 -3.14 -0.13
CA LYS A 87 12.74 -4.23 0.58
C LYS A 87 11.74 -3.67 1.59
N GLY A 88 10.46 -3.98 1.36
CA GLY A 88 9.34 -3.54 2.18
C GLY A 88 8.73 -2.21 1.74
N ALA A 89 9.30 -1.53 0.75
CA ALA A 89 8.79 -0.28 0.21
C ALA A 89 7.39 -0.44 -0.41
N GLU A 90 6.60 0.62 -0.35
CA GLU A 90 5.35 0.72 -1.09
C GLU A 90 5.61 1.24 -2.50
N GLY A 91 4.88 0.70 -3.49
CA GLY A 91 4.97 1.14 -4.88
C GLY A 91 3.59 1.16 -5.54
N VAL A 92 3.49 1.89 -6.66
CA VAL A 92 2.31 1.88 -7.52
C VAL A 92 2.71 1.29 -8.87
N VAL A 93 1.96 0.30 -9.34
CA VAL A 93 2.20 -0.31 -10.66
C VAL A 93 1.87 0.71 -11.76
N VAL A 94 2.87 1.17 -12.51
CA VAL A 94 2.68 2.16 -13.59
C VAL A 94 2.53 1.52 -14.98
N ALA A 95 3.06 0.30 -15.17
CA ALA A 95 2.93 -0.49 -16.40
C ALA A 95 3.14 -1.98 -16.10
N VAL A 96 2.59 -2.86 -16.95
CA VAL A 96 2.79 -4.31 -16.87
C VAL A 96 2.97 -4.88 -18.27
N TYR A 97 4.03 -5.67 -18.46
CA TYR A 97 4.41 -6.24 -19.74
C TYR A 97 4.54 -7.76 -19.66
N ASP A 98 4.07 -8.46 -20.69
CA ASP A 98 4.32 -9.88 -20.91
C ASP A 98 5.65 -10.03 -21.66
N THR A 99 6.70 -10.37 -20.93
CA THR A 99 8.06 -10.53 -21.49
C THR A 99 8.86 -11.54 -20.67
N THR A 100 10.12 -11.79 -21.07
CA THR A 100 11.06 -12.64 -20.33
C THR A 100 12.05 -11.77 -19.57
N ALA A 101 12.16 -11.98 -18.25
CA ALA A 101 13.17 -11.36 -17.41
C ALA A 101 14.42 -12.25 -17.34
N TYR A 102 15.60 -11.64 -17.46
CA TYR A 102 16.89 -12.33 -17.39
C TYR A 102 17.73 -11.76 -16.25
N GLU A 103 18.39 -12.64 -15.50
CA GLU A 103 19.51 -12.28 -14.63
C GLU A 103 20.80 -12.42 -15.45
N ILE A 104 21.65 -11.39 -15.43
CA ILE A 104 22.90 -11.38 -16.19
C ILE A 104 24.08 -11.02 -15.29
N SER A 105 25.25 -11.56 -15.61
CA SER A 105 26.53 -11.09 -15.10
C SER A 105 27.27 -10.36 -16.22
N TYR A 106 27.79 -9.18 -15.93
CA TYR A 106 28.56 -8.38 -16.90
C TYR A 106 29.77 -7.75 -16.23
N ARG A 107 30.74 -7.34 -17.05
CA ARG A 107 31.88 -6.53 -16.61
C ARG A 107 31.58 -5.06 -16.95
N PRO A 108 31.57 -4.13 -15.98
CA PRO A 108 31.39 -2.71 -16.27
C PRO A 108 32.44 -2.20 -17.27
N THR A 109 32.04 -1.26 -18.13
CA THR A 109 32.92 -0.64 -19.13
C THR A 109 33.57 0.65 -18.65
N THR A 110 33.19 1.13 -17.45
CA THR A 110 33.69 2.33 -16.77
C THR A 110 34.60 1.96 -15.62
#